data_AF-A0A3B3QPE8-F1
#
_entry.id   AF-A0A3B3QPE8-F1
#
_cell.length_a   1.000
_cell.length_b   1.000
_cell.length_c   1.000
_cell.angle_alpha   90.00
_cell.angle_beta   90.00
_cell.angle_gamma   90.00
#
_symmetry.space_group_name_H-M   'P 1'
#
loop_
_entity.id
_entity.type
_entity.pdbx_description
1 polymer ?
#
loop_
_entity_poly.entity_id
_entity_poly.type
_entity_poly.pdbx_seq_one_letter_code
_entity_poly.pdbx_strand_id
1 'polypeptide(L)'
;MKLNISFPATGCQKLIEVDDDRKLRIFYEKRMAAEVAADPLGEEWKGYVVRISGGNDKQGFPMKQGVLTHGRVRLLLSKGHSCYRPRRTGERKRKSVRGCIVDANLSVLNLVIIKKGEKDIPGLTDRTVPRRLGPKRASKIRKLFNLSKEDDVRKYVVRRPLTKEGKKPRTKAPKIQRLVTPRVLQHKRQRIAMKRKRTLKNKEEAAEYAKLLAKRTKVGSATAAAFSLVFFHKRMLNCMYTLTGQGVRKVASLNPAVSGVIESFLSPWPRPLIPKPAQ
;
A
#
# COMPACT_ATOMS: atom_id res chain seq x y z
N MET A 1 -3.06 -46.40 5.01
CA MET A 1 -2.97 -44.94 4.70
C MET A 1 -3.16 -44.15 5.99
N LYS A 2 -2.52 -42.99 6.18
CA LYS A 2 -2.68 -42.17 7.40
C LYS A 2 -3.75 -41.09 7.21
N LEU A 3 -4.63 -40.93 8.20
CA LEU A 3 -5.64 -39.87 8.24
C LEU A 3 -5.23 -38.84 9.28
N ASN A 4 -4.96 -37.61 8.85
CA ASN A 4 -4.69 -36.49 9.73
C ASN A 4 -5.97 -35.66 9.91
N ILE A 5 -6.63 -35.84 11.04
CA ILE A 5 -7.96 -35.30 11.29
C ILE A 5 -7.85 -34.11 12.24
N SER A 6 -8.52 -33.02 11.91
CA SER A 6 -8.57 -31.81 12.73
C SER A 6 -10.00 -31.44 13.07
N PHE A 7 -10.21 -30.94 14.30
CA PHE A 7 -11.47 -30.35 14.71
C PHE A 7 -11.29 -28.85 14.99
N PRO A 8 -11.70 -27.96 14.07
CA PRO A 8 -11.45 -26.53 14.20
C PRO A 8 -12.11 -25.85 15.40
N ALA A 9 -13.20 -26.42 15.93
CA ALA A 9 -13.91 -25.86 17.07
C ALA A 9 -13.09 -25.96 18.36
N THR A 10 -12.42 -27.11 18.58
CA THR A 10 -11.57 -27.34 19.75
C THR A 10 -10.11 -26.99 19.50
N GLY A 11 -9.66 -26.97 18.23
CA GLY A 11 -8.27 -26.74 17.85
C GLY A 11 -7.36 -27.96 18.03
N CYS A 12 -7.94 -29.15 18.26
CA CYS A 12 -7.22 -30.41 18.39
C CYS A 12 -7.04 -31.10 17.04
N GLN A 13 -6.02 -31.95 16.96
CA GLN A 13 -5.73 -32.78 15.81
C GLN A 13 -5.26 -34.17 16.26
N LYS A 14 -5.57 -35.20 15.48
CA LYS A 14 -5.14 -36.57 15.72
C LYS A 14 -4.77 -37.23 14.39
N LEU A 15 -3.65 -37.94 14.39
CA LEU A 15 -3.23 -38.79 13.29
C LEU A 15 -3.68 -40.21 13.60
N ILE A 16 -4.40 -40.83 12.67
CA ILE A 16 -4.87 -42.21 12.77
C ILE A 16 -4.31 -42.98 11.59
N GLU A 17 -3.82 -44.19 11.84
CA GLU A 17 -3.40 -45.13 10.81
C GLU A 17 -4.55 -46.07 10.51
N VAL A 18 -4.93 -46.16 9.23
CA VAL A 18 -6.03 -47.01 8.76
C VAL A 18 -5.51 -47.88 7.64
N ASP A 19 -5.45 -49.18 7.88
CA ASP A 19 -4.96 -50.17 6.92
C ASP A 19 -6.10 -50.88 6.17
N ASP A 20 -7.31 -50.88 6.73
CA ASP A 20 -8.47 -51.48 6.07
C ASP A 20 -8.99 -50.59 4.92
N ASP A 21 -8.81 -51.09 3.69
CA ASP A 21 -9.26 -50.43 2.47
C ASP A 21 -10.77 -50.19 2.42
N ARG A 22 -11.60 -51.01 3.09
CA ARG A 22 -13.06 -50.82 3.10
C ARG A 22 -13.45 -49.48 3.71
N LYS A 23 -12.73 -49.09 4.76
CA LYS A 23 -12.91 -47.79 5.44
C LYS A 23 -12.41 -46.62 4.59
N LEU A 24 -11.43 -46.86 3.72
CA LEU A 24 -10.81 -45.83 2.88
C LEU A 24 -11.58 -45.58 1.57
N ARG A 25 -12.28 -46.59 1.04
CA ARG A 25 -13.03 -46.52 -0.22
C ARG A 25 -14.01 -45.36 -0.32
N ILE A 26 -14.58 -44.93 0.81
CA ILE A 26 -15.55 -43.83 0.86
C ILE A 26 -14.90 -42.49 0.47
N PHE A 27 -13.59 -42.35 0.69
CA PHE A 27 -12.84 -41.15 0.29
C PHE A 27 -12.36 -41.22 -1.15
N TYR A 28 -12.26 -42.40 -1.75
CA TYR A 28 -11.78 -42.54 -3.13
C TYR A 28 -12.74 -41.88 -4.11
N GLU A 29 -12.17 -41.38 -5.21
CA GLU A 29 -12.89 -40.64 -6.28
C GLU A 29 -13.56 -39.33 -5.83
N LYS A 30 -13.51 -39.00 -4.53
CA LYS A 30 -13.92 -37.69 -4.03
C LYS A 30 -12.85 -36.66 -4.31
N ARG A 31 -13.31 -35.43 -4.52
CA ARG A 31 -12.44 -34.26 -4.69
C ARG A 31 -12.14 -33.62 -3.35
N MET A 32 -11.02 -32.92 -3.27
CA MET A 32 -10.78 -31.96 -2.21
C MET A 32 -11.95 -30.97 -2.06
N ALA A 33 -12.22 -30.60 -0.81
CA ALA A 33 -13.37 -29.84 -0.33
C ALA A 33 -14.73 -30.57 -0.36
N ALA A 34 -14.80 -31.84 -0.78
CA ALA A 34 -16.02 -32.63 -0.64
C ALA A 34 -16.30 -32.99 0.82
N GLU A 35 -17.58 -32.97 1.19
CA GLU A 35 -18.09 -33.47 2.47
C GLU A 35 -18.43 -34.95 2.34
N VAL A 36 -18.03 -35.72 3.35
CA VAL A 36 -18.12 -37.18 3.36
C VAL A 36 -18.55 -37.62 4.76
N ALA A 37 -19.53 -38.52 4.82
CA ALA A 37 -19.93 -39.16 6.07
C ALA A 37 -18.82 -40.10 6.57
N ALA A 38 -18.43 -39.94 7.82
CA ALA A 38 -17.32 -40.69 8.42
C ALA A 38 -17.78 -41.98 9.13
N ASP A 39 -19.08 -42.29 9.12
CA ASP A 39 -19.67 -43.43 9.82
C ASP A 39 -18.93 -44.76 9.60
N PRO A 40 -18.46 -45.10 8.39
CA PRO A 40 -17.83 -46.41 8.17
C PRO A 40 -16.37 -46.50 8.66
N LEU A 41 -15.76 -45.41 9.16
CA LEU A 41 -14.44 -45.48 9.80
C LEU A 41 -14.49 -46.31 11.10
N GLY A 42 -15.63 -46.29 11.78
CA GLY A 42 -15.90 -47.03 13.01
C GLY A 42 -17.08 -46.43 13.79
N GLU A 43 -17.57 -47.13 14.81
CA GLU A 43 -18.73 -46.70 15.60
C GLU A 43 -18.53 -45.35 16.32
N GLU A 44 -17.29 -45.03 16.68
CA GLU A 44 -16.92 -43.73 17.28
C GLU A 44 -17.10 -42.55 16.31
N TRP A 45 -17.13 -42.82 15.00
CA TRP A 45 -17.31 -41.83 13.93
C TRP A 45 -18.75 -41.69 13.47
N LYS A 46 -19.70 -42.37 14.13
CA LYS A 46 -21.12 -42.30 13.80
C LYS A 46 -21.67 -40.87 13.95
N GLY A 47 -22.31 -40.37 12.89
CA GLY A 47 -22.86 -39.02 12.80
C GLY A 47 -21.83 -37.94 12.48
N TYR A 48 -20.55 -38.27 12.35
CA TYR A 48 -19.53 -37.29 11.99
C TYR A 48 -19.51 -37.04 10.48
N VAL A 49 -19.45 -35.76 10.11
CA VAL A 49 -19.24 -35.34 8.72
C VAL A 49 -17.88 -34.67 8.62
N VAL A 50 -17.04 -35.21 7.75
CA VAL A 50 -15.69 -34.71 7.49
C VAL A 50 -15.60 -34.11 6.09
N ARG A 51 -14.78 -33.07 5.96
CA ARG A 51 -14.40 -32.51 4.67
C ARG A 51 -12.96 -32.85 4.35
N ILE A 52 -12.74 -33.30 3.12
CA ILE A 52 -11.39 -33.56 2.61
C ILE A 52 -10.69 -32.22 2.39
N SER A 53 -9.65 -31.92 3.17
CA SER A 53 -8.94 -30.63 3.07
C SER A 53 -7.72 -30.67 2.16
N GLY A 54 -7.21 -31.87 1.86
CA GLY A 54 -6.03 -32.10 1.03
C GLY A 54 -5.26 -33.33 1.50
N GLY A 55 -3.99 -33.43 1.14
CA GLY A 55 -3.17 -34.59 1.48
C GLY A 55 -1.79 -34.53 0.82
N ASN A 56 -1.01 -35.56 1.08
CA ASN A 56 0.30 -35.78 0.50
C ASN A 56 0.36 -37.17 -0.15
N ASP A 57 0.92 -37.20 -1.35
CA ASP A 57 1.24 -38.42 -2.08
C ASP A 57 2.34 -39.23 -1.34
N LYS A 58 2.53 -40.50 -1.69
CA LYS A 58 3.56 -41.40 -1.14
C LYS A 58 4.97 -40.80 -1.21
N GLN A 59 5.30 -40.08 -2.29
CA GLN A 59 6.57 -39.37 -2.47
C GLN A 59 6.55 -37.94 -1.90
N GLY A 60 5.54 -37.57 -1.10
CA GLY A 60 5.47 -36.29 -0.38
C GLY A 60 4.93 -35.10 -1.19
N PHE A 61 4.59 -35.27 -2.47
CA PHE A 61 4.01 -34.18 -3.27
C PHE A 61 2.62 -33.79 -2.73
N PRO A 62 2.37 -32.49 -2.46
CA PRO A 62 1.09 -32.06 -1.91
C PRO A 62 -0.02 -32.05 -2.97
N MET A 63 -1.26 -32.30 -2.54
CA MET A 63 -2.44 -32.11 -3.38
C MET A 63 -2.75 -30.63 -3.63
N LYS A 64 -3.34 -30.31 -4.78
CA LYS A 64 -3.77 -28.95 -5.13
C LYS A 64 -5.18 -28.91 -5.69
N GLN A 65 -6.01 -28.04 -5.11
CA GLN A 65 -7.35 -27.75 -5.59
C GLN A 65 -7.34 -27.31 -7.06
N GLY A 66 -8.28 -27.85 -7.84
CA GLY A 66 -8.51 -27.49 -9.25
C GLY A 66 -7.70 -28.32 -10.27
N VAL A 67 -6.80 -29.19 -9.82
CA VAL A 67 -6.11 -30.15 -10.69
C VAL A 67 -6.93 -31.43 -10.74
N LEU A 68 -7.80 -31.57 -11.74
CA LEU A 68 -8.81 -32.62 -11.84
C LEU A 68 -8.25 -33.97 -12.33
N THR A 69 -7.14 -34.39 -11.76
CA THR A 69 -6.49 -35.68 -12.06
C THR A 69 -6.30 -36.47 -10.77
N HIS A 70 -6.15 -37.79 -10.88
CA HIS A 70 -5.65 -38.59 -9.77
C HIS A 70 -4.15 -38.37 -9.63
N GLY A 71 -3.37 -38.54 -10.70
CA GLY A 71 -1.91 -38.47 -10.71
C GLY A 71 -1.28 -37.09 -10.48
N ARG A 72 0.01 -36.98 -10.81
CA ARG A 72 0.79 -35.74 -10.69
C ARG A 72 0.86 -34.97 -12.00
N VAL A 73 0.84 -33.65 -11.89
CA VAL A 73 1.01 -32.74 -13.02
C VAL A 73 2.06 -31.70 -12.69
N ARG A 74 2.82 -31.25 -13.69
CA ARG A 74 3.79 -30.15 -13.56
C ARG A 74 3.15 -28.82 -13.93
N LEU A 75 2.98 -27.95 -12.96
CA LEU A 75 2.36 -26.62 -13.14
C LEU A 75 3.39 -25.51 -12.94
N LEU A 76 3.26 -24.43 -13.71
CA LEU A 76 4.03 -23.20 -13.53
C LEU A 76 3.41 -22.33 -12.42
N LEU A 77 3.97 -22.38 -11.22
CA LEU A 77 3.44 -21.69 -10.04
C LEU A 77 4.12 -20.32 -9.83
N SER A 78 3.39 -19.38 -9.27
CA SER A 78 3.75 -17.98 -8.99
C SER A 78 3.37 -17.63 -7.54
N LYS A 79 3.64 -16.38 -7.13
CA LYS A 79 3.26 -15.88 -5.80
C LYS A 79 1.75 -15.96 -5.58
N GLY A 80 1.34 -16.56 -4.45
CA GLY A 80 -0.07 -16.66 -4.06
C GLY A 80 -0.74 -18.00 -4.42
N HIS A 81 -0.15 -18.78 -5.33
CA HIS A 81 -0.60 -20.15 -5.55
C HIS A 81 -0.19 -21.06 -4.38
N SER A 82 -1.05 -22.04 -4.06
CA SER A 82 -0.71 -23.13 -3.13
C SER A 82 0.46 -23.98 -3.64
N CYS A 83 1.15 -24.68 -2.72
CA CYS A 83 2.26 -25.60 -2.97
C CYS A 83 3.59 -24.94 -3.40
N TYR A 84 3.66 -23.60 -3.45
CA TYR A 84 4.88 -22.86 -3.78
C TYR A 84 5.00 -21.55 -2.99
N ARG A 85 6.24 -21.24 -2.59
CA ARG A 85 6.61 -19.94 -2.03
C ARG A 85 7.80 -19.40 -2.83
N PRO A 86 7.65 -18.29 -3.56
CA PRO A 86 8.74 -17.72 -4.36
C PRO A 86 9.88 -17.21 -3.46
N ARG A 87 11.11 -17.25 -3.98
CA ARG A 87 12.31 -16.75 -3.30
C ARG A 87 12.62 -15.33 -3.73
N ARG A 88 12.37 -15.00 -5.00
CA ARG A 88 12.47 -13.64 -5.55
C ARG A 88 11.10 -13.11 -5.95
N THR A 89 10.95 -11.78 -5.95
CA THR A 89 9.75 -11.11 -6.47
C THR A 89 9.62 -11.36 -7.97
N GLY A 90 8.43 -11.76 -8.42
CA GLY A 90 8.17 -12.07 -9.83
C GLY A 90 8.59 -13.48 -10.27
N GLU A 91 9.25 -14.26 -9.41
CA GLU A 91 9.68 -15.62 -9.74
C GLU A 91 8.47 -16.54 -10.00
N ARG A 92 8.54 -17.29 -11.10
CA ARG A 92 7.64 -18.41 -11.40
C ARG A 92 8.47 -19.68 -11.52
N LYS A 93 7.99 -20.78 -10.95
CA LYS A 93 8.69 -22.07 -10.98
C LYS A 93 7.75 -23.22 -11.36
N ARG A 94 8.17 -24.04 -12.32
CA ARG A 94 7.46 -25.26 -12.70
C ARG A 94 7.70 -26.35 -11.65
N LYS A 95 6.66 -26.78 -10.94
CA LYS A 95 6.72 -27.81 -9.89
C LYS A 95 5.71 -28.91 -10.13
N SER A 96 6.07 -30.13 -9.74
CA SER A 96 5.15 -31.27 -9.71
C SER A 96 4.23 -31.16 -8.50
N VAL A 97 2.95 -31.42 -8.72
CA VAL A 97 1.88 -31.32 -7.72
C VAL A 97 0.92 -32.48 -7.93
N ARG A 98 0.37 -33.05 -6.86
CA ARG A 98 -0.65 -34.11 -6.93
C ARG A 98 -2.02 -33.49 -7.23
N GLY A 99 -2.83 -34.19 -8.03
CA GLY A 99 -4.19 -33.76 -8.32
C GLY A 99 -5.10 -33.74 -7.09
N CYS A 100 -6.31 -33.20 -7.26
CA CYS A 100 -7.27 -33.02 -6.17
C CYS A 100 -8.17 -34.24 -5.94
N ILE A 101 -8.17 -35.23 -6.84
CA ILE A 101 -8.99 -36.44 -6.70
C ILE A 101 -8.24 -37.43 -5.82
N VAL A 102 -8.92 -37.94 -4.81
CA VAL A 102 -8.36 -38.89 -3.85
C VAL A 102 -8.31 -40.28 -4.47
N ASP A 103 -7.22 -40.98 -4.17
CA ASP A 103 -6.86 -42.31 -4.69
C ASP A 103 -6.05 -43.05 -3.61
N ALA A 104 -5.90 -44.36 -3.73
CA ALA A 104 -5.16 -45.21 -2.79
C ALA A 104 -3.65 -44.87 -2.71
N ASN A 105 -3.12 -44.16 -3.72
CA ASN A 105 -1.72 -43.77 -3.80
C ASN A 105 -1.37 -42.52 -2.98
N LEU A 106 -2.02 -42.31 -1.83
CA LEU A 106 -1.67 -41.25 -0.88
C LEU A 106 -0.99 -41.83 0.36
N SER A 107 -0.09 -41.05 0.95
CA SER A 107 0.48 -41.39 2.26
C SER A 107 -0.41 -40.88 3.38
N VAL A 108 -0.81 -39.60 3.27
CA VAL A 108 -1.61 -38.89 4.28
C VAL A 108 -2.78 -38.19 3.62
N LEU A 109 -3.98 -38.39 4.16
CA LEU A 109 -5.17 -37.62 3.83
C LEU A 109 -5.51 -36.69 4.99
N ASN A 110 -5.64 -35.39 4.73
CA ASN A 110 -5.98 -34.38 5.73
C ASN A 110 -7.50 -34.15 5.74
N LEU A 111 -8.14 -34.40 6.88
CA LEU A 111 -9.58 -34.27 7.06
C LEU A 111 -9.92 -33.17 8.09
N VAL A 112 -11.05 -32.50 7.89
CA VAL A 112 -11.57 -31.47 8.78
C VAL A 112 -12.99 -31.84 9.17
N ILE A 113 -13.26 -32.00 10.47
CA ILE A 113 -14.62 -32.24 10.95
C ILE A 113 -15.44 -30.95 10.79
N ILE A 114 -16.61 -31.07 10.15
CA ILE A 114 -17.59 -29.98 10.01
C ILE A 114 -18.72 -30.17 11.03
N LYS A 115 -19.28 -31.38 11.10
CA LYS A 115 -20.36 -31.72 12.04
C LYS A 115 -19.85 -32.74 13.04
N LYS A 116 -20.09 -32.47 14.32
CA LYS A 116 -19.80 -33.39 15.43
C LYS A 116 -20.88 -34.47 15.46
N GLY A 117 -20.48 -35.73 15.60
CA GLY A 117 -21.39 -36.85 15.84
C GLY A 117 -21.79 -36.99 17.31
N GLU A 118 -22.39 -38.14 17.63
CA GLU A 118 -22.98 -38.41 18.96
C GLU A 118 -21.92 -38.70 20.02
N LYS A 119 -20.97 -39.61 19.71
CA LYS A 119 -19.91 -40.03 20.63
C LYS A 119 -18.71 -39.11 20.54
N ASP A 120 -18.07 -38.86 21.67
CA ASP A 120 -16.82 -38.11 21.74
C ASP A 120 -15.59 -38.98 21.37
N ILE A 121 -14.63 -38.38 20.67
CA ILE A 121 -13.43 -39.06 20.17
C ILE A 121 -12.22 -38.63 21.00
N PRO A 122 -11.50 -39.60 21.61
CA PRO A 122 -10.42 -39.31 22.53
C PRO A 122 -9.27 -38.56 21.86
N GLY A 123 -8.90 -37.43 22.46
CA GLY A 123 -7.84 -36.56 21.99
C GLY A 123 -8.23 -35.60 20.86
N LEU A 124 -9.47 -35.63 20.37
CA LEU A 124 -9.94 -34.77 19.29
C LEU A 124 -11.10 -33.85 19.73
N THR A 125 -12.18 -34.42 20.27
CA THR A 125 -13.35 -33.65 20.72
C THR A 125 -13.38 -33.43 22.22
N ASP A 126 -12.77 -34.31 23.02
CA ASP A 126 -12.77 -34.23 24.49
C ASP A 126 -12.05 -32.99 25.04
N ARG A 127 -10.92 -32.62 24.42
CA ARG A 127 -10.05 -31.55 24.92
C ARG A 127 -10.23 -30.32 24.06
N THR A 128 -10.23 -29.15 24.69
CA THR A 128 -10.27 -27.85 24.00
C THR A 128 -8.95 -27.11 24.17
N VAL A 129 -8.31 -26.75 23.06
CA VAL A 129 -7.08 -25.94 23.06
C VAL A 129 -7.47 -24.47 22.84
N PRO A 130 -7.33 -23.60 23.86
CA PRO A 130 -7.72 -22.19 23.72
C PRO A 130 -6.79 -21.45 22.76
N ARG A 131 -7.34 -20.43 22.08
CA ARG A 131 -6.55 -19.55 21.21
C ARG A 131 -5.54 -18.76 22.02
N ARG A 132 -4.25 -18.95 21.73
CA ARG A 132 -3.14 -18.34 22.47
C ARG A 132 -3.10 -16.81 22.42
N LEU A 133 -3.54 -16.19 21.32
CA LEU A 133 -3.42 -14.75 21.08
C LEU A 133 -4.78 -14.10 20.87
N GLY A 134 -5.03 -13.02 21.60
CA GLY A 134 -6.18 -12.15 21.40
C GLY A 134 -6.01 -11.15 20.25
N PRO A 135 -7.06 -10.40 19.93
CA PRO A 135 -7.03 -9.37 18.89
C PRO A 135 -6.09 -8.21 19.23
N LYS A 136 -5.27 -7.78 18.26
CA LYS A 136 -4.32 -6.65 18.40
C LYS A 136 -4.88 -5.29 17.97
N ARG A 137 -5.84 -5.27 17.05
CA ARG A 137 -6.40 -4.04 16.47
C ARG A 137 -7.56 -3.53 17.33
N ALA A 138 -7.62 -2.23 17.62
CA ALA A 138 -8.67 -1.63 18.46
C ALA A 138 -10.09 -2.03 18.03
N SER A 139 -10.38 -1.99 16.73
CA SER A 139 -11.70 -2.39 16.20
C SER A 139 -12.04 -3.87 16.40
N LYS A 140 -11.03 -4.76 16.41
CA LYS A 140 -11.26 -6.19 16.66
C LYS A 140 -11.46 -6.48 18.16
N ILE A 141 -10.85 -5.69 19.04
CA ILE A 141 -11.07 -5.77 20.48
C ILE A 141 -12.51 -5.35 20.79
N ARG A 142 -12.98 -4.23 20.22
CA ARG A 142 -14.38 -3.79 20.37
C ARG A 142 -15.39 -4.85 19.95
N LYS A 143 -15.18 -5.46 18.78
CA LYS A 143 -16.05 -6.54 18.27
C LYS A 143 -16.04 -7.79 19.14
N LEU A 144 -14.94 -8.09 19.83
CA LEU A 144 -14.85 -9.30 20.67
C LEU A 144 -15.68 -9.17 21.95
N PHE A 145 -15.69 -7.98 22.55
CA PHE A 145 -16.37 -7.70 23.82
C PHE A 145 -17.66 -6.90 23.63
N ASN A 146 -18.14 -6.74 22.39
CA ASN A 146 -19.31 -5.92 22.03
C ASN A 146 -19.29 -4.49 22.64
N LEU A 147 -18.11 -3.87 22.65
CA LEU A 147 -17.93 -2.52 23.22
C LEU A 147 -18.48 -1.43 22.29
N SER A 148 -18.96 -0.36 22.90
CA SER A 148 -19.31 0.90 22.22
C SER A 148 -18.05 1.63 21.73
N LYS A 149 -18.25 2.80 21.08
CA LYS A 149 -17.13 3.59 20.55
C LYS A 149 -16.48 4.44 21.64
N GLU A 150 -17.23 4.74 22.68
CA GLU A 150 -16.93 5.57 23.84
C GLU A 150 -16.04 4.80 24.82
N ASP A 151 -16.19 3.48 24.87
CA ASP A 151 -15.42 2.61 25.77
C ASP A 151 -13.92 2.58 25.49
N ASP A 152 -13.14 2.62 26.58
CA ASP A 152 -11.68 2.51 26.52
C ASP A 152 -11.22 1.06 26.32
N VAL A 153 -10.83 0.75 25.09
CA VAL A 153 -10.32 -0.56 24.66
C VAL A 153 -9.04 -1.00 25.38
N ARG A 154 -8.30 -0.10 26.06
CA ARG A 154 -7.04 -0.44 26.74
C ARG A 154 -7.25 -1.39 27.92
N LYS A 155 -8.39 -1.27 28.60
CA LYS A 155 -8.74 -2.08 29.77
C LYS A 155 -9.09 -3.52 29.38
N TYR A 156 -9.70 -3.69 28.20
CA TYR A 156 -10.19 -4.98 27.70
C TYR A 156 -9.16 -5.77 26.88
N VAL A 157 -7.87 -5.41 26.93
CA VAL A 157 -6.85 -6.17 26.21
C VAL A 157 -6.55 -7.48 26.93
N VAL A 158 -6.76 -8.60 26.24
CA VAL A 158 -6.38 -9.93 26.75
C VAL A 158 -4.86 -9.97 26.98
N ARG A 159 -4.47 -10.19 28.24
CA ARG A 159 -3.08 -10.34 28.66
C ARG A 159 -2.73 -11.81 28.78
N ARG A 160 -1.55 -12.20 28.30
CA ARG A 160 -1.03 -13.55 28.44
C ARG A 160 -0.20 -13.66 29.71
N PRO A 161 -0.53 -14.55 30.66
CA PRO A 161 0.36 -14.89 31.76
C PRO A 161 1.58 -15.66 31.24
N LEU A 162 2.75 -15.32 31.74
CA LEU A 162 4.02 -16.01 31.50
C LEU A 162 4.54 -16.49 32.85
N THR A 163 4.40 -17.78 33.10
CA THR A 163 5.07 -18.52 34.16
C THR A 163 6.30 -19.18 33.55
N LYS A 164 7.49 -18.84 34.05
CA LYS A 164 8.74 -19.52 33.70
C LYS A 164 9.42 -19.89 35.01
N GLU A 165 9.87 -21.13 35.12
CA GLU A 165 10.62 -21.63 36.28
C GLU A 165 11.77 -20.69 36.64
N GLY A 166 11.90 -20.39 37.94
CA GLY A 166 12.91 -19.46 38.46
C GLY A 166 12.66 -17.97 38.18
N LYS A 167 11.54 -17.57 37.55
CA LYS A 167 11.20 -16.16 37.31
C LYS A 167 9.82 -15.82 37.88
N LYS A 168 9.72 -14.61 38.43
CA LYS A 168 8.43 -14.08 38.91
C LYS A 168 7.38 -14.09 37.79
N PRO A 169 6.13 -14.49 38.10
CA PRO A 169 5.05 -14.52 37.12
C PRO A 169 4.84 -13.11 36.54
N ARG A 170 4.75 -13.01 35.22
CA ARG A 170 4.59 -11.72 34.52
C ARG A 170 3.53 -11.82 33.45
N THR A 171 2.84 -10.73 33.17
CA THR A 171 1.85 -10.69 32.07
C THR A 171 2.39 -9.92 30.87
N LYS A 172 2.01 -10.33 29.66
CA LYS A 172 2.31 -9.60 28.42
C LYS A 172 1.02 -9.24 27.69
N ALA A 173 0.94 -8.01 27.22
CA ALA A 173 -0.16 -7.50 26.42
C ALA A 173 0.35 -7.10 25.01
N PRO A 174 -0.45 -7.28 23.96
CA PRO A 174 -0.12 -6.74 22.65
C PRO A 174 -0.21 -5.21 22.64
N LYS A 175 0.70 -4.55 21.91
CA LYS A 175 0.56 -3.12 21.59
C LYS A 175 -0.64 -2.92 20.67
N ILE A 176 -1.65 -2.19 21.14
CA ILE A 176 -2.88 -1.96 20.38
C ILE A 176 -2.58 -1.17 19.11
N GLN A 177 -3.06 -1.65 17.97
CA GLN A 177 -2.92 -0.97 16.69
C GLN A 177 -4.20 -0.20 16.34
N ARG A 178 -4.04 0.95 15.66
CA ARG A 178 -5.14 1.82 15.21
C ARG A 178 -5.98 2.37 16.37
N LEU A 179 -5.35 2.62 17.51
CA LEU A 179 -5.93 3.37 18.61
C LEU A 179 -5.75 4.88 18.35
N VAL A 180 -6.78 5.68 18.60
CA VAL A 180 -6.66 7.14 18.59
C VAL A 180 -5.90 7.55 19.84
N THR A 181 -4.73 8.17 19.68
CA THR A 181 -3.89 8.66 20.79
C THR A 181 -3.69 10.17 20.66
N PRO A 182 -3.35 10.88 21.77
CA PRO A 182 -3.07 12.32 21.72
C PRO A 182 -2.01 12.67 20.66
N ARG A 183 -0.99 11.83 20.50
CA ARG A 183 0.03 11.97 19.45
C ARG A 183 -0.55 11.90 18.03
N VAL A 184 -1.48 10.99 17.76
CA VAL A 184 -2.15 10.90 16.44
C VAL A 184 -2.99 12.16 16.18
N LEU A 185 -3.67 12.68 17.20
CA LEU A 185 -4.41 13.94 17.11
C LEU A 185 -3.47 15.13 16.87
N GLN A 186 -2.34 15.19 17.56
CA GLN A 186 -1.31 16.22 17.36
C GLN A 186 -0.74 16.18 15.94
N HIS A 187 -0.37 15.00 15.42
CA HIS A 187 0.10 14.86 14.04
C HIS A 187 -0.96 15.32 13.02
N LYS A 188 -2.27 15.06 13.29
CA LYS A 188 -3.37 15.55 12.45
C LYS A 188 -3.47 17.07 12.50
N ARG A 189 -3.41 17.69 13.69
CA ARG A 189 -3.40 19.15 13.88
C ARG A 189 -2.20 19.79 13.17
N GLN A 190 -1.00 19.26 13.37
CA GLN A 190 0.22 19.72 12.73
C GLN A 190 0.13 19.66 11.20
N ARG A 191 -0.38 18.56 10.63
CA ARG A 191 -0.57 18.46 9.17
C ARG A 191 -1.50 19.54 8.64
N ILE A 192 -2.60 19.82 9.34
CA ILE A 192 -3.56 20.87 8.96
C ILE A 192 -2.91 22.25 9.09
N ALA A 193 -2.18 22.51 10.18
CA ALA A 193 -1.46 23.76 10.39
C ALA A 193 -0.42 24.01 9.29
N MET A 194 0.35 22.99 8.90
CA MET A 194 1.33 23.08 7.82
C MET A 194 0.68 23.39 6.47
N LYS A 195 -0.51 22.82 6.18
CA LYS A 195 -1.27 23.17 4.97
C LYS A 195 -1.68 24.64 5.00
N ARG A 196 -2.25 25.11 6.12
CA ARG A 196 -2.64 26.52 6.28
C ARG A 196 -1.45 27.47 6.13
N LYS A 197 -0.30 27.13 6.74
CA LYS A 197 0.94 27.92 6.61
C LYS A 197 1.41 28.03 5.17
N ARG A 198 1.37 26.93 4.39
CA ARG A 198 1.71 26.94 2.96
C ARG A 198 0.75 27.82 2.16
N THR A 199 -0.55 27.71 2.39
CA THR A 199 -1.55 28.53 1.71
C THR A 199 -1.37 30.02 2.03
N LEU A 200 -1.13 30.36 3.31
CA LEU A 200 -0.88 31.73 3.73
C LEU A 200 0.39 32.29 3.07
N LYS A 201 1.50 31.55 3.14
CA LYS A 201 2.76 31.91 2.49
C LYS A 201 2.58 32.20 1.00
N ASN A 202 1.91 31.30 0.26
CA ASN A 202 1.66 31.50 -1.16
C ASN A 202 0.81 32.75 -1.44
N LYS A 203 -0.16 33.06 -0.57
CA LYS A 203 -1.00 34.27 -0.68
C LYS A 203 -0.18 35.54 -0.44
N GLU A 204 0.70 35.51 0.56
CA GLU A 204 1.62 36.62 0.88
C GLU A 204 2.60 36.86 -0.26
N GLU A 205 3.27 35.81 -0.76
CA GLU A 205 4.20 35.89 -1.90
C GLU A 205 3.51 36.39 -3.18
N ALA A 206 2.28 35.94 -3.45
CA ALA A 206 1.50 36.43 -4.60
C ALA A 206 1.14 37.92 -4.46
N ALA A 207 0.77 38.36 -3.26
CA ALA A 207 0.47 39.76 -2.98
C ALA A 207 1.73 40.64 -3.07
N GLU A 208 2.87 40.16 -2.58
CA GLU A 208 4.16 40.84 -2.69
C GLU A 208 4.62 40.95 -4.14
N TYR A 209 4.53 39.85 -4.90
CA TYR A 209 4.85 39.84 -6.33
C TYR A 209 3.94 40.80 -7.13
N ALA A 210 2.64 40.83 -6.83
CA ALA A 210 1.70 41.76 -7.47
C ALA A 210 2.08 43.23 -7.22
N LYS A 211 2.48 43.59 -5.99
CA LYS A 211 2.98 44.94 -5.66
C LYS A 211 4.24 45.28 -6.44
N LEU A 212 5.19 44.33 -6.52
CA LEU A 212 6.45 44.51 -7.26
C LEU A 212 6.20 44.68 -8.76
N LEU A 213 5.28 43.90 -9.33
CA LEU A 213 4.88 43.98 -10.73
C LEU A 213 4.20 45.32 -11.04
N ALA A 214 3.33 45.83 -10.16
CA ALA A 214 2.73 47.16 -10.28
C ALA A 214 3.79 48.29 -10.30
N LYS A 215 4.81 48.20 -9.44
CA LYS A 215 5.93 49.16 -9.45
C LYS A 215 6.73 49.09 -10.76
N ARG A 216 7.06 47.88 -11.25
CA ARG A 216 7.82 47.70 -12.50
C ARG A 216 7.05 48.13 -13.73
N THR A 217 5.76 47.83 -13.82
CA THR A 217 4.90 48.27 -14.93
C THR A 217 4.77 49.79 -14.95
N LYS A 218 4.61 50.45 -13.80
CA LYS A 218 4.62 51.92 -13.71
C LYS A 218 5.93 52.51 -14.23
N VAL A 219 7.09 52.01 -13.77
CA VAL A 219 8.40 52.46 -14.26
C VAL A 219 8.55 52.20 -15.76
N GLY A 220 8.22 50.98 -16.23
CA GLY A 220 8.30 50.62 -17.65
C GLY A 220 7.41 51.48 -18.55
N SER A 221 6.20 51.83 -18.09
CA SER A 221 5.30 52.74 -18.79
C SER A 221 5.86 54.17 -18.86
N ALA A 222 6.47 54.65 -17.77
CA ALA A 222 7.11 55.97 -17.73
C ALA A 222 8.35 56.02 -18.65
N THR A 223 9.17 54.97 -18.67
CA THR A 223 10.31 54.87 -19.59
C THR A 223 9.86 54.76 -21.04
N ALA A 224 8.80 54.00 -21.34
CA ALA A 224 8.24 53.90 -22.69
C ALA A 224 7.64 55.24 -23.15
N ALA A 225 6.93 55.95 -22.27
CA ALA A 225 6.41 57.28 -22.55
C ALA A 225 7.55 58.29 -22.80
N ALA A 226 8.60 58.28 -21.97
CA ALA A 226 9.79 59.11 -22.17
C ALA A 226 10.49 58.80 -23.50
N PHE A 227 10.62 57.52 -23.85
CA PHE A 227 11.20 57.10 -25.13
C PHE A 227 10.35 57.54 -26.32
N SER A 228 9.03 57.43 -26.22
CA SER A 228 8.08 57.92 -27.24
C SER A 228 8.15 59.43 -27.39
N LEU A 229 8.28 60.18 -26.29
CA LEU A 229 8.40 61.64 -26.32
C LEU A 229 9.71 62.07 -27.01
N VAL A 230 10.83 61.43 -26.67
CA VAL A 230 12.13 61.66 -27.30
C VAL A 230 12.07 61.31 -28.80
N PHE A 231 11.43 60.20 -29.16
CA PHE A 231 11.25 59.81 -30.56
C PHE A 231 10.39 60.80 -31.34
N PHE A 232 9.30 61.29 -30.75
CA PHE A 232 8.43 62.31 -31.34
C PHE A 232 9.16 63.65 -31.51
N HIS A 233 9.95 64.06 -30.51
CA HIS A 233 10.75 65.27 -30.57
C HIS A 233 11.84 65.19 -31.65
N LYS A 234 12.51 64.03 -31.78
CA LYS A 234 13.50 63.78 -32.83
C LYS A 234 12.88 63.76 -34.24
N ARG A 235 11.64 63.26 -34.36
CA ARG A 235 10.87 63.26 -35.61
C ARG A 235 10.37 64.67 -35.99
N MET A 236 9.95 65.48 -35.02
CA MET A 236 9.59 66.89 -35.20
C MET A 236 10.79 67.72 -35.66
N LEU A 237 11.95 67.55 -35.01
CA LEU A 237 13.21 68.19 -35.40
C LEU A 237 13.61 67.80 -36.83
N ASN A 238 13.57 66.51 -37.18
CA ASN A 238 13.83 66.07 -38.56
C ASN A 238 12.83 66.64 -39.57
N CYS A 239 11.54 66.75 -39.22
CA CYS A 239 10.51 67.33 -40.09
C CYS A 239 10.73 68.84 -40.32
N MET A 240 11.08 69.59 -39.27
CA MET A 240 11.47 70.99 -39.39
C MET A 240 12.71 71.16 -40.27
N TYR A 241 13.72 70.30 -40.12
CA TYR A 241 14.93 70.32 -40.96
C TYR A 241 14.66 69.99 -42.43
N THR A 242 13.64 69.17 -42.75
CA THR A 242 13.24 68.89 -44.13
C THR A 242 12.36 69.97 -44.76
N LEU A 243 11.63 70.75 -43.96
CA LEU A 243 10.79 71.85 -44.42
C LEU A 243 11.57 73.15 -44.65
N THR A 244 12.73 73.33 -44.01
CA THR A 244 13.54 74.55 -44.14
C THR A 244 14.53 74.55 -45.30
N GLY A 245 14.66 73.47 -46.08
CA GLY A 245 15.30 73.52 -47.40
C GLY A 245 16.62 74.29 -47.46
N GLN A 246 17.48 74.19 -46.43
CA GLN A 246 18.79 74.82 -46.43
C GLN A 246 19.84 73.83 -45.95
N GLY A 247 20.65 73.41 -46.91
CA GLY A 247 21.90 72.71 -46.64
C GLY A 247 22.90 73.59 -45.92
N VAL A 248 23.63 72.96 -44.99
CA VAL A 248 25.05 73.18 -44.69
C VAL A 248 25.46 74.46 -43.92
N ARG A 249 25.92 74.21 -42.68
CA ARG A 249 26.96 74.91 -41.87
C ARG A 249 26.65 76.28 -41.26
N LYS A 250 26.37 76.27 -39.94
CA LYS A 250 27.30 76.79 -38.91
C LYS A 250 26.85 76.32 -37.52
N VAL A 251 27.56 75.35 -36.96
CA VAL A 251 27.48 74.98 -35.54
C VAL A 251 28.53 75.82 -34.81
N ALA A 252 28.10 76.89 -34.13
CA ALA A 252 28.94 77.62 -33.18
C ALA A 252 28.07 78.54 -32.29
N SER A 253 27.60 77.98 -31.17
CA SER A 253 27.39 78.65 -29.86
C SER A 253 26.30 77.95 -29.03
N LEU A 254 26.48 76.65 -28.74
CA LEU A 254 25.74 76.01 -27.67
C LEU A 254 26.71 75.57 -26.57
N ASN A 255 26.35 75.99 -25.36
CA ASN A 255 27.00 75.83 -24.08
C ASN A 255 27.66 74.43 -23.91
N PRO A 256 28.94 74.32 -23.49
CA PRO A 256 29.66 73.03 -23.38
C PRO A 256 29.04 72.01 -22.41
N ALA A 257 28.03 72.38 -21.62
CA ALA A 257 27.26 71.44 -20.81
C ALA A 257 26.28 70.55 -21.62
N VAL A 258 26.00 70.89 -22.89
CA VAL A 258 25.00 70.18 -23.71
C VAL A 258 25.64 69.19 -24.70
N SER A 259 26.94 69.30 -25.01
CA SER A 259 27.62 68.38 -25.94
C SER A 259 27.92 67.01 -25.32
N GLY A 260 28.23 66.95 -24.02
CA GLY A 260 28.58 65.70 -23.33
C GLY A 260 27.42 64.70 -23.17
N VAL A 261 26.17 65.15 -23.29
CA VAL A 261 24.99 64.29 -23.16
C VAL A 261 24.62 63.63 -24.49
N ILE A 262 25.02 64.21 -25.63
CA ILE A 262 24.60 63.70 -26.95
C ILE A 262 25.53 62.59 -27.46
N GLU A 263 26.83 62.62 -27.14
CA GLU A 263 27.78 61.58 -27.57
C GLU A 263 27.62 60.23 -26.84
N SER A 264 27.04 60.21 -25.63
CA SER A 264 26.73 58.96 -24.91
C SER A 264 25.45 58.25 -25.40
N PHE A 265 24.63 58.93 -26.20
CA PHE A 265 23.38 58.38 -26.76
C PHE A 265 23.53 57.82 -28.19
N LEU A 266 24.66 58.08 -28.84
CA LEU A 266 24.96 57.58 -30.20
C LEU A 266 25.89 56.36 -30.20
N SER A 267 26.36 55.90 -29.04
CA SER A 267 27.02 54.59 -28.92
C SER A 267 25.99 53.48 -29.21
N PRO A 268 26.27 52.53 -30.11
CA PRO A 268 25.39 51.39 -30.31
C PRO A 268 25.24 50.64 -28.98
N TRP A 269 24.04 50.64 -28.40
CA TRP A 269 23.76 49.77 -27.26
C TRP A 269 23.99 48.32 -27.70
N PRO A 270 24.72 47.50 -26.92
CA PRO A 270 24.96 46.11 -27.28
C PRO A 270 23.62 45.39 -27.42
N ARG A 271 23.44 44.63 -28.52
CA ARG A 271 22.24 43.81 -28.74
C ARG A 271 21.99 42.93 -27.52
N PRO A 272 20.74 42.82 -27.03
CA PRO A 272 20.43 41.89 -25.97
C PRO A 272 20.77 40.46 -26.44
N LEU A 273 21.64 39.78 -25.69
CA LEU A 273 21.87 38.36 -25.83
C LEU A 273 20.55 37.63 -25.53
N ILE A 274 19.89 37.16 -26.59
CA ILE A 274 18.82 36.17 -26.49
C ILE A 274 19.47 34.89 -25.93
N PRO A 275 19.11 34.39 -24.74
CA PRO A 275 19.58 33.09 -24.32
C PRO A 275 18.99 32.05 -25.27
N LYS A 276 19.87 31.29 -25.95
CA LYS A 276 19.47 30.15 -26.76
C LYS A 276 18.68 29.16 -25.89
N PRO A 277 17.64 28.50 -26.42
CA PRO A 277 16.99 27.40 -25.71
C PRO A 277 18.04 26.30 -25.45
N ALA A 278 18.07 25.81 -24.21
CA ALA A 278 18.93 24.72 -23.80
C ALA A 278 18.63 23.46 -24.62
N GLN A 279 19.68 22.87 -25.19
CA GLN A 279 19.76 21.44 -25.50
C GLN A 279 20.52 20.77 -24.36
#